data_AF-F9S0Z2-F1
#
_entry.id   AF-F9S0Z2-F1
#
_cell.length_a   1.000
_cell.length_b   1.000
_cell.length_c   1.000
_cell.angle_alpha   90.00
_cell.angle_beta   90.00
_cell.angle_gamma   90.00
#
_symmetry.space_group_name_H-M   'P 1'
#
loop_
_entity.id
_entity.type
_entity.pdbx_description
1 polymer ?
#
loop_
_entity_poly.entity_id
_entity_poly.type
_entity_poly.pdbx_seq_one_letter_code
_entity_poly.pdbx_strand_id
1 'polypeptide(L)' 'MVGFTGKGLLAECAPLIATKAKERGFSTIRIHTKRKGECRFLNKHGLAFELVEIRECGEFVLRLEL' A
#
# COMPACT_ATOMS: atom_id res chain seq x y z
N MET A 1 -14.30 -5.50 -0.99
CA MET A 1 -13.60 -6.25 0.07
C MET A 1 -12.59 -5.30 0.71
N VAL A 2 -12.80 -4.87 1.96
CA VAL A 2 -11.83 -4.03 2.69
C VAL A 2 -11.04 -4.98 3.60
N GLY A 3 -9.81 -5.31 3.22
CA GLY A 3 -9.02 -6.35 3.90
C GLY A 3 -8.45 -5.96 5.26
N PHE A 4 -8.35 -4.64 5.55
CA PHE A 4 -7.75 -4.14 6.79
C PHE A 4 -8.57 -2.96 7.33
N THR A 5 -9.19 -3.11 8.50
CA THR A 5 -9.94 -2.05 9.19
C THR A 5 -9.45 -1.91 10.63
N GLY A 6 -8.84 -0.78 10.98
CA GLY A 6 -8.30 -0.52 12.32
C GLY A 6 -6.99 0.28 12.29
N LYS A 7 -6.55 0.82 13.43
CA LYS A 7 -5.27 1.52 13.55
C LYS A 7 -4.15 0.49 13.66
N GLY A 8 -3.16 0.54 12.76
CA GLY A 8 -1.94 -0.29 12.84
C GLY A 8 -1.98 -1.64 12.10
N LEU A 9 -3.16 -2.20 11.80
CA LEU A 9 -3.27 -3.53 11.17
C LEU A 9 -2.58 -3.63 9.80
N LEU A 10 -2.67 -2.58 8.98
CA LEU A 10 -1.98 -2.57 7.70
C LEU A 10 -0.46 -2.52 7.88
N ALA A 11 0.06 -1.82 8.88
CA ALA A 11 1.50 -1.75 9.13
C ALA A 11 2.09 -3.10 9.56
N GLU A 12 1.34 -3.88 10.35
CA GLU A 12 1.77 -5.21 10.77
C GLU A 12 1.79 -6.21 9.60
N CYS A 13 0.78 -6.15 8.73
CA CYS A 13 0.65 -7.09 7.64
C CYS A 13 1.43 -6.69 6.39
N ALA A 14 1.67 -5.41 6.15
CA ALA A 14 2.21 -4.96 4.87
C ALA A 14 3.64 -5.45 4.56
N PRO A 15 4.56 -5.59 5.53
CA PRO A 15 5.84 -6.28 5.29
C PRO A 15 5.65 -7.75 4.89
N LEU A 16 4.70 -8.46 5.50
CA LEU A 16 4.40 -9.86 5.16
C LEU A 16 3.82 -9.97 3.74
N ILE A 17 2.94 -9.03 3.35
CA ILE A 17 2.38 -8.96 2.00
C ILE A 17 3.49 -8.73 0.98
N ALA A 18 4.40 -7.77 1.23
CA ALA A 18 5.52 -7.48 0.34
C ALA A 18 6.45 -8.68 0.18
N THR A 19 6.82 -9.35 1.28
CA THR A 19 7.65 -10.57 1.25
C THR A 19 6.98 -11.68 0.45
N LYS A 20 5.69 -11.97 0.72
CA LYS A 20 4.93 -12.98 -0.03
C LYS A 20 4.82 -12.65 -1.51
N ALA A 21 4.69 -11.37 -1.85
CA ALA A 21 4.62 -10.95 -3.24
C ALA A 21 5.96 -11.17 -3.96
N LYS A 22 7.10 -10.85 -3.32
CA LYS A 22 8.44 -11.17 -3.84
C LYS A 22 8.65 -12.67 -4.04
N GLU A 23 8.29 -13.49 -3.04
CA GLU A 23 8.39 -14.97 -3.11
C GLU A 23 7.60 -15.55 -4.30
N ARG A 24 6.50 -14.90 -4.68
CA ARG A 24 5.64 -15.32 -5.80
C ARG A 24 6.07 -14.74 -7.15
N GLY A 25 7.14 -13.95 -7.20
CA GLY A 25 7.68 -13.35 -8.43
C GLY A 25 6.90 -12.13 -8.93
N PHE A 26 6.12 -11.46 -8.06
CA PHE A 26 5.50 -10.18 -8.43
C PHE A 26 6.55 -9.06 -8.41
N SER A 27 6.44 -8.14 -9.36
CA SER A 27 7.32 -6.97 -9.47
C SER A 27 6.77 -5.71 -8.81
N THR A 28 5.44 -5.64 -8.60
CA THR A 28 4.78 -4.43 -8.08
C THR A 28 3.59 -4.74 -7.18
N ILE A 29 3.31 -3.84 -6.25
CA ILE A 29 2.05 -3.79 -5.49
C ILE A 29 1.34 -2.47 -5.80
N ARG A 30 0.03 -2.54 -6.06
CA ARG A 30 -0.86 -1.35 -6.16
C ARG A 30 -1.87 -1.32 -5.02
N ILE A 31 -2.07 -0.14 -4.45
CA ILE A 31 -3.06 0.11 -3.38
C ILE A 31 -3.99 1.24 -3.83
N HIS A 32 -5.29 1.04 -3.66
CA HIS A 32 -6.31 2.07 -3.83
C HIS A 32 -6.80 2.52 -2.46
N THR A 33 -6.73 3.82 -2.17
CA THR A 33 -7.14 4.37 -0.88
C THR A 33 -7.84 5.71 -1.05
N LYS A 34 -8.79 6.04 -0.17
CA LYS A 34 -9.39 7.39 -0.10
C LYS A 34 -8.60 8.34 0.83
N ARG A 35 -7.52 7.86 1.45
CA ARG A 35 -6.74 8.61 2.44
C ARG A 35 -5.40 9.03 1.84
N LYS A 36 -5.23 10.33 1.62
CA LYS A 36 -3.94 10.91 1.16
C LYS A 36 -2.76 10.56 2.08
N GLY A 37 -3.01 10.47 3.38
CA GLY A 37 -1.98 10.17 4.39
C GLY A 37 -1.46 8.73 4.39
N GLU A 38 -2.12 7.81 3.68
CA GLU A 38 -1.77 6.38 3.68
C GLU A 38 -0.38 6.14 3.09
N CYS A 39 -0.01 6.87 2.05
CA CYS A 39 1.32 6.79 1.44
C CYS A 39 2.43 7.11 2.44
N ARG A 40 2.30 8.24 3.15
CA ARG A 40 3.25 8.62 4.20
C ARG A 40 3.28 7.60 5.34
N PHE A 41 2.12 7.04 5.72
CA PHE A 41 2.04 6.02 6.75
C PHE A 41 2.79 4.75 6.35
N LEU A 42 2.57 4.22 5.15
CA LEU A 42 3.26 3.02 4.65
C LEU A 42 4.78 3.24 4.52
N ASN A 43 5.21 4.40 4.01
CA ASN A 43 6.62 4.74 3.89
C ASN A 43 7.32 4.78 5.25
N LYS A 44 6.64 5.28 6.30
CA LYS A 44 7.16 5.25 7.68
C LYS A 44 7.41 3.82 8.20
N HIS A 45 6.72 2.82 7.66
CA HIS A 45 6.85 1.41 8.05
C HIS A 45 7.73 0.61 7.09
N GLY A 46 8.60 1.28 6.31
CA GLY A 46 9.61 0.63 5.47
C GLY A 46 9.10 0.15 4.10
N LEU A 47 7.89 0.55 3.71
CA LEU A 47 7.32 0.21 2.42
C LEU A 47 7.29 1.47 1.55
N ALA A 48 8.25 1.59 0.65
CA ALA A 48 8.46 2.76 -0.20
C ALA A 48 7.38 2.88 -1.29
N PHE A 49 6.14 3.14 -0.90
CA PHE A 49 5.06 3.44 -1.81
C PHE A 49 5.18 4.86 -2.37
N GLU A 50 4.79 4.99 -3.63
CA GLU A 50 4.72 6.24 -4.36
C GLU A 50 3.28 6.48 -4.82
N LEU A 51 2.84 7.74 -4.79
CA LEU A 51 1.54 8.12 -5.36
C LEU A 51 1.68 8.20 -6.88
N VAL A 52 0.96 7.35 -7.61
CA VAL A 52 1.04 7.27 -9.07
C VAL A 52 -0.19 7.83 -9.78
N GLU A 53 -1.32 7.95 -9.09
CA GLU A 53 -2.56 8.45 -9.68
C GLU A 53 -3.45 9.09 -8.60
N ILE A 54 -4.10 10.20 -8.94
CA ILE A 54 -5.22 10.76 -8.16
C ILE A 54 -6.44 10.71 -9.08
N ARG A 55 -7.45 9.95 -8.68
CA ARG A 55 -8.68 9.75 -9.45
C ARG A 55 -9.70 10.82 -9.14
N GLU A 56 -10.53 11.13 -10.14
CA GLU A 56 -11.64 12.08 -10.02
C GLU A 56 -12.64 11.67 -8.93
N CYS A 57 -12.77 10.37 -8.64
CA CYS A 57 -13.61 9.84 -7.56
C CYS A 57 -13.04 10.04 -6.14
N GLY A 58 -11.91 10.74 -5.99
CA GLY A 58 -11.24 11.01 -4.71
C GLY A 58 -10.37 9.86 -4.20
N GLU A 59 -10.05 8.88 -5.05
CA GLU A 59 -9.10 7.81 -4.73
C GLU A 59 -7.67 8.20 -5.08
N PHE A 60 -6.75 7.76 -4.23
CA PHE A 60 -5.30 7.81 -4.42
C PHE A 60 -4.82 6.40 -4.76
N VAL A 61 -4.10 6.26 -5.86
CA VAL A 61 -3.47 5.00 -6.26
C VAL A 61 -1.99 5.06 -5.91
N LEU A 62 -1.56 4.14 -5.07
CA LEU A 62 -0.17 4.00 -4.63
C LEU A 62 0.48 2.80 -5.30
N ARG A 63 1.78 2.88 -5.59
CA ARG A 63 2.57 1.79 -6.16
C ARG A 63 3.83 1.56 -5.33
N LEU A 64 4.20 0.30 -5.12
CA LEU A 64 5.48 -0.12 -4.55
C LEU A 64 6.15 -1.05 -5.57
N GLU A 65 7.43 -0.79 -5.88
CA GLU A 65 8.32 -1.76 -6.52
C GLU A 65 8.82 -2.76 -5.47
N LEU A 66 8.81 -4.04 -5.82
CA LEU A 66 9.19 -5.14 -4.93
C LEU A 66 10.64 -5.59 -5.15
#